data_AF-A0A358UXD0-F1
#
_entry.id   AF-A0A358UXD0-F1
#
_cell.length_a   1.000
_cell.length_b   1.000
_cell.length_c   1.000
_cell.angle_alpha   90.00
_cell.angle_beta   90.00
_cell.angle_gamma   90.00
#
_symmetry.space_group_name_H-M   'P 1'
#
loop_
_entity.id
_entity.type
_entity.pdbx_description
1 polymer ?
#
loop_
_entity_poly.entity_id
_entity_poly.type
_entity_poly.pdbx_seq_one_letter_code
_entity_poly.pdbx_strand_id
1 'polypeptide(L)' 'EKAHPDVFNIFLQILDDGRLTDNQGRTVNFKNTIIIMTSNLGTEIITEKLGVGGEITEGIRRTIFE' A
#
# COMPACT_ATOMS: atom_id res chain seq x y z
N GLU A 1 7.16 2.28 -3.11
CA GLU A 1 8.55 2.58 -3.53
C GLU A 1 8.68 3.20 -4.94
N LYS A 2 7.62 3.79 -5.50
CA LYS A 2 7.67 4.51 -6.79
C LYS A 2 6.85 5.82 -6.77
N ALA A 3 6.17 6.07 -5.66
CA ALA A 3 5.33 7.24 -5.48
C ALA A 3 6.21 8.41 -5.08
N HIS A 4 5.99 9.56 -5.71
CA HIS A 4 6.61 10.81 -5.28
C HIS A 4 6.19 11.10 -3.82
N PRO A 5 7.07 11.68 -2.98
CA PRO A 5 6.76 12.01 -1.59
C PRO A 5 5.43 12.77 -1.41
N ASP A 6 5.05 13.59 -2.37
CA ASP A 6 3.79 14.34 -2.36
C ASP A 6 2.54 13.46 -2.39
N VAL A 7 2.62 12.27 -2.98
CA VAL A 7 1.52 11.29 -2.98
C VAL A 7 1.27 10.80 -1.55
N PHE A 8 2.32 10.59 -0.77
CA PHE A 8 2.19 10.19 0.63
C PHE A 8 1.50 11.28 1.45
N ASN A 9 1.86 12.54 1.24
CA ASN A 9 1.22 13.68 1.92
C ASN A 9 -0.28 13.81 1.60
N ILE A 10 -0.67 13.55 0.35
CA ILE A 10 -2.09 13.48 -0.05
C ILE A 10 -2.82 12.38 0.73
N PHE A 11 -2.22 11.20 0.87
CA PHE A 11 -2.81 10.13 1.66
C PHE A 11 -2.88 10.45 3.15
N LEU A 12 -1.88 11.15 3.72
CA LEU A 12 -1.96 11.62 5.11
C LEU A 12 -3.19 12.50 5.34
N GLN A 13 -3.48 13.42 4.41
CA GLN A 13 -4.68 14.27 4.48
C GLN A 13 -5.98 13.45 4.45
N ILE A 14 -6.04 12.43 3.58
CA ILE A 14 -7.21 11.55 3.47
C ILE A 14 -7.38 10.70 4.73
N LEU A 15 -6.29 10.19 5.31
CA LEU A 15 -6.35 9.35 6.50
C LEU A 15 -6.70 10.13 7.78
N ASP A 16 -6.48 11.45 7.80
CA ASP A 16 -6.77 12.31 8.95
C ASP A 16 -8.24 12.81 8.95
N ASP A 17 -8.67 13.56 7.92
CA ASP A 17 -10.02 14.16 7.84
C ASP A 17 -11.01 13.35 6.97
N GLY A 18 -10.54 12.29 6.28
CA GLY A 18 -11.38 11.57 5.33
C GLY A 18 -11.77 12.43 4.12
N ARG A 19 -11.02 13.48 3.81
CA ARG A 19 -11.30 14.43 2.73
C ARG A 19 -10.04 14.82 1.99
N LEU A 20 -10.17 15.06 0.69
CA LEU A 20 -9.10 15.62 -0.13
C LEU A 20 -9.63 16.84 -0.86
N THR A 21 -8.87 17.93 -0.80
CA THR A 21 -9.13 19.14 -1.58
C THR A 21 -8.07 19.27 -2.66
N ASP A 22 -8.49 19.40 -3.92
CA ASP A 22 -7.57 19.61 -5.03
C ASP A 22 -7.12 21.08 -5.15
N ASN A 23 -6.21 21.35 -6.08
CA ASN A 23 -5.68 22.69 -6.34
C ASN A 23 -6.70 23.69 -6.94
N GLN A 24 -7.88 23.21 -7.35
CA GLN A 24 -8.99 24.04 -7.82
C GLN A 24 -10.00 24.31 -6.69
N GLY A 25 -9.72 23.86 -5.47
CA GLY A 25 -10.59 24.03 -4.30
C GLY A 25 -11.74 23.03 -4.23
N ARG A 26 -11.78 22.01 -5.09
CA ARG A 26 -12.84 20.99 -5.06
C ARG A 26 -12.53 19.98 -3.97
N THR A 27 -13.51 19.69 -3.12
CA THR A 27 -13.37 18.76 -1.99
C THR A 27 -14.13 17.46 -2.27
N VAL A 28 -13.46 16.32 -2.06
CA VAL A 28 -14.04 14.97 -2.15
C VAL A 28 -14.01 14.31 -0.76
N ASN A 29 -15.07 13.57 -0.43
CA ASN A 29 -15.21 12.84 0.83
C ASN A 29 -14.92 11.34 0.64
N PHE A 30 -14.09 10.78 1.53
CA PHE A 30 -13.61 9.40 1.54
C PHE A 30 -14.13 8.55 2.71
N LYS A 31 -15.06 9.06 3.55
CA LYS A 31 -15.58 8.34 4.73
C LYS A 31 -16.23 6.98 4.43
N ASN A 32 -16.70 6.77 3.20
CA ASN A 32 -17.32 5.53 2.74
C ASN A 32 -16.52 4.87 1.61
N THR A 33 -15.19 5.03 1.63
CA THR A 33 -14.29 4.55 0.59
C THR A 33 -13.27 3.58 1.18
N ILE A 34 -13.09 2.43 0.53
CA ILE A 34 -11.99 1.52 0.86
C ILE A 34 -10.78 1.92 0.03
N ILE A 35 -9.67 2.23 0.69
CA ILE A 35 -8.39 2.52 0.05
C ILE A 35 -7.54 1.26 0.07
N ILE A 36 -7.22 0.72 -1.10
CA ILE A 36 -6.33 -0.45 -1.24
C ILE A 36 -4.99 0.06 -1.75
N MET A 37 -3.95 -0.11 -0.93
CA MET A 37 -2.57 0.16 -1.32
C MET A 37 -1.86 -1.16 -1.60
N THR A 38 -1.10 -1.20 -2.68
CA THR A 38 -0.24 -2.32 -3.02
C THR A 38 1.21 -1.83 -3.11
N SER A 39 2.14 -2.69 -2.72
CA SER A 39 3.56 -2.46 -2.88
C SER A 39 4.18 -3.70 -3.48
N ASN A 40 5.15 -3.51 -4.36
CA ASN A 40 5.99 -4.62 -4.86
C ASN A 40 7.10 -4.99 -3.86
N LEU A 41 7.03 -4.47 -2.63
CA LEU A 41 7.99 -4.77 -1.56
C LEU A 41 7.86 -6.26 -1.20
N GLY A 42 8.99 -6.96 -1.16
CA GLY A 42 9.03 -8.39 -0.86
C GLY A 42 8.72 -9.31 -2.04
N THR A 43 8.44 -8.79 -3.25
CA THR A 43 8.21 -9.62 -4.44
C THR A 43 9.42 -10.52 -4.77
N GLU A 44 10.64 -10.02 -4.63
CA GLU A 44 11.86 -10.81 -4.85
C GLU A 44 12.01 -11.92 -3.81
N ILE A 45 11.76 -11.62 -2.53
CA ILE A 45 11.81 -12.58 -1.42
C ILE A 45 10.77 -13.69 -1.61
N ILE A 46 9.55 -13.31 -2.00
CA ILE A 46 8.47 -14.24 -2.34
C ILE A 46 8.90 -15.13 -3.51
N THR A 47 9.50 -14.54 -4.55
CA THR A 47 9.91 -15.28 -5.77
C THR A 47 11.08 -16.24 -5.49
N GLU A 48 12.08 -15.84 -4.70
CA GLU A 48 13.21 -16.71 -4.34
C GLU A 48 12.82 -17.84 -3.38
N LYS A 49 11.90 -17.58 -2.44
CA LYS A 49 11.55 -18.55 -1.42
C LYS A 49 10.37 -19.46 -1.79
N LEU A 50 9.59 -19.11 -2.81
CA LEU A 50 8.59 -20.02 -3.38
C LEU A 50 9.29 -21.17 -4.11
N GLY A 51 9.41 -22.31 -3.42
CA GLY A 51 9.91 -23.54 -4.00
C GLY A 51 9.01 -24.08 -5.12
N VAL A 52 9.48 -25.11 -5.83
CA VAL A 52 8.76 -25.83 -6.89
C VAL A 52 7.51 -26.49 -6.29
N GLY A 53 6.38 -25.77 -6.30
CA GLY A 53 5.14 -26.18 -5.64
C GLY A 53 4.24 -25.01 -5.25
N GLY A 54 4.79 -23.78 -5.16
CA GLY A 54 3.99 -22.56 -4.95
C GLY A 54 3.40 -22.41 -3.54
N GLU A 55 3.74 -23.30 -2.60
CA GLU A 55 3.24 -23.23 -1.23
C GLU A 55 3.99 -22.15 -0.43
N ILE A 56 3.23 -21.22 0.14
CA ILE A 56 3.73 -20.24 1.10
C ILE A 56 3.89 -20.96 2.44
N THR A 57 5.13 -21.27 2.82
CA THR A 57 5.43 -21.84 4.14
C THR A 57 5.41 -20.76 5.22
N GLU A 58 5.16 -21.14 6.48
CA GLU A 58 5.15 -20.22 7.62
C GLU A 58 6.49 -19.47 7.82
N GLY A 59 7.62 -20.06 7.39
CA GLY A 59 8.92 -19.37 7.40
C GLY A 59 9.01 -18.22 6.40
N ILE A 60 8.34 -18.34 5.24
CA ILE A 60 8.23 -17.27 4.24
C ILE A 60 7.34 -16.16 4.77
N ARG A 61 6.19 -16.54 5.36
CA ARG A 61 5.27 -15.60 6.01
C ARG A 61 6.00 -14.77 7.06
N ARG A 62 6.75 -15.40 7.95
CA ARG A 62 7.54 -14.69 8.96
C ARG A 62 8.53 -13.69 8.34
N THR A 63 9.23 -14.08 7.29
CA THR A 63 10.21 -13.20 6.61
C THR A 63 9.56 -11.96 5.98
N ILE A 64 8.32 -12.07 5.49
CA ILE A 64 7.65 -10.97 4.76
C ILE A 64 6.98 -9.98 5.73
N PHE A 65 6.52 -10.46 6.88
CA PHE A 65 5.72 -9.68 7.84
C PHE A 65 6.49 -9.19 9.07
N GLU A 66 7.75 -9.59 9.25
CA GLU A 66 8.71 -8.99 10.20
C GLU A 66 9.54 -7.88 9.55
#